data_AF-A0A4Y9S8E6-F1
#
_entry.id   AF-A0A4Y9S8E6-F1
#
_cell.length_a   1.000
_cell.length_b   1.000
_cell.length_c   1.000
_cell.angle_alpha   90.00
_cell.angle_beta   90.00
_cell.angle_gamma   90.00
#
_symmetry.space_group_name_H-M   'P 1'
#
loop_
_entity.id
_entity.type
_entity.pdbx_description
1 polymer ?
#
loop_
_entity_poly.entity_id
_entity_poly.type
_entity_poly.pdbx_seq_one_letter_code
_entity_poly.pdbx_strand_id
1 'polypeptide(L)'
;MAGRFALSVSIMLALGGCASSLTTPTSTVTVAPPQSVADADAALAQATRERTALEAEYARSEAVCYTKFFVNNCLDEAREKRRLGLVRVKAVEAVMERYKRQVSVDARDRDLAKAEAEFQAEEARRAAEPVPKREPEPESAAPQPPAKTIAQRRAERDERVQAAATEA
;
A
#
# COMPACT_ATOMS: atom_id res chain seq x y z
N MET A 1 -19.86 -60.58 10.41
CA MET A 1 -19.86 -59.38 11.25
C MET A 1 -21.03 -58.51 10.81
N ALA A 2 -22.14 -58.62 11.54
CA ALA A 2 -23.32 -57.79 11.33
C ALA A 2 -23.21 -56.58 12.27
N GLY A 3 -23.55 -55.38 11.80
CA GLY A 3 -23.82 -54.32 12.77
C GLY A 3 -23.95 -52.89 12.25
N ARG A 4 -25.16 -52.54 11.83
CA ARG A 4 -25.86 -51.29 12.19
C ARG A 4 -25.34 -49.98 11.56
N PHE A 5 -25.84 -49.73 10.34
CA PHE A 5 -26.25 -48.38 9.93
C PHE A 5 -27.33 -47.90 10.90
N ALA A 6 -27.00 -46.96 11.77
CA ALA A 6 -27.96 -46.24 12.59
C ALA A 6 -28.12 -44.84 12.01
N LEU A 7 -29.30 -44.63 11.45
CA LEU A 7 -29.94 -43.36 11.15
C LEU A 7 -29.73 -42.36 12.30
N SER A 8 -29.20 -41.18 12.00
CA SER A 8 -29.42 -39.96 12.78
C SER A 8 -29.65 -38.79 11.84
N VAL A 9 -30.85 -38.75 11.26
CA VAL A 9 -31.46 -37.52 10.76
C VAL A 9 -31.92 -36.72 11.98
N SER A 10 -31.33 -35.55 12.23
CA SER A 10 -31.97 -34.45 12.95
C SER A 10 -31.21 -33.13 12.70
N ILE A 11 -31.69 -32.42 11.68
CA ILE A 11 -32.13 -31.02 11.74
C ILE A 11 -31.16 -30.06 12.48
N MET A 12 -30.23 -29.48 11.72
CA MET A 12 -29.66 -28.17 12.05
C MET A 12 -30.55 -27.11 11.41
N LEU A 13 -31.26 -26.38 12.27
CA LEU A 13 -32.13 -25.25 11.96
C LEU A 13 -31.47 -24.27 11.00
N ALA A 14 -32.21 -23.90 9.97
CA ALA A 14 -31.92 -22.76 9.10
C ALA A 14 -31.84 -21.45 9.91
N LEU A 15 -30.64 -20.90 10.07
CA LEU A 15 -30.45 -19.45 10.22
C LEU A 15 -30.34 -18.83 8.82
N GLY A 16 -31.47 -18.78 8.12
CA GLY A 16 -31.65 -18.02 6.89
C GLY A 16 -32.34 -16.69 7.20
N GLY A 17 -31.57 -15.61 7.30
CA GLY A 17 -32.04 -14.23 7.48
C GLY A 17 -30.97 -13.41 8.23
N CYS A 18 -30.32 -12.38 7.68
CA CYS A 18 -30.74 -11.43 6.68
C CYS A 18 -29.69 -11.29 5.56
N ALA A 19 -29.99 -11.79 4.36
CA ALA A 19 -29.36 -11.31 3.12
C ALA A 19 -30.30 -10.29 2.48
N SER A 20 -30.57 -9.18 3.18
CA SER A 20 -31.07 -7.99 2.50
C SER A 20 -29.88 -7.40 1.75
N SER A 21 -29.63 -7.89 0.54
CA SER A 21 -28.94 -7.10 -0.46
C SER A 21 -29.83 -5.90 -0.74
N LEU A 22 -29.70 -4.87 0.09
CA LEU A 22 -30.12 -3.52 -0.26
C LEU A 22 -29.32 -3.19 -1.52
N THR A 23 -29.94 -3.44 -2.67
CA THR A 23 -29.49 -2.91 -3.95
C THR A 23 -29.68 -1.41 -3.85
N THR A 24 -28.75 -0.75 -3.18
CA THR A 24 -28.67 0.70 -3.21
C THR A 24 -28.46 1.04 -4.69
N PRO A 25 -29.28 1.94 -5.26
CA PRO A 25 -29.01 2.43 -6.60
C PRO A 25 -27.61 3.02 -6.55
N THR A 26 -26.66 2.32 -7.15
CA THR A 26 -25.30 2.81 -7.32
C THR A 26 -25.45 3.91 -8.35
N SER A 27 -25.60 5.15 -7.87
CA SER A 27 -25.49 6.32 -8.72
C SER A 27 -24.05 6.33 -9.19
N THR A 28 -23.79 5.70 -10.34
CA THR A 28 -22.45 5.51 -10.88
C THR A 28 -21.97 6.88 -11.34
N VAL A 29 -21.19 7.55 -10.50
CA VAL A 29 -20.43 8.71 -10.93
C VAL A 29 -19.40 8.21 -11.93
N THR A 30 -19.65 8.43 -13.22
CA THR A 30 -18.72 8.08 -14.28
C THR A 30 -17.61 9.12 -14.32
N VAL A 31 -16.38 8.69 -14.01
CA VAL A 31 -15.17 9.51 -14.09
C VAL A 31 -14.38 9.07 -15.31
N ALA A 32 -13.99 10.02 -16.16
CA ALA A 32 -13.16 9.73 -17.33
C ALA A 32 -11.77 9.22 -16.89
N PRO A 33 -11.22 8.19 -17.54
CA PRO A 33 -9.91 7.68 -17.20
C PRO A 33 -8.82 8.71 -17.54
N PRO A 34 -7.78 8.88 -16.70
CA PRO A 34 -6.65 9.76 -16.99
C PRO A 34 -5.79 9.21 -18.13
N GLN A 35 -5.15 10.11 -18.89
CA GLN A 35 -4.25 9.72 -19.99
C GLN A 35 -2.77 9.77 -19.59
N SER A 36 -2.43 10.53 -18.55
CA SER A 36 -1.08 10.63 -18.02
C SER A 36 -1.06 10.80 -16.51
N VAL A 37 0.11 10.59 -15.89
CA VAL A 37 0.30 10.84 -14.44
C VAL A 37 0.10 12.32 -14.12
N ALA A 38 0.54 13.22 -15.02
CA ALA A 38 0.36 14.65 -14.86
C ALA A 38 -1.14 15.04 -14.85
N ASP A 39 -1.95 14.43 -15.72
CA ASP A 39 -3.40 14.65 -15.72
C ASP A 39 -4.04 14.13 -14.42
N ALA A 40 -3.61 12.96 -13.94
CA ALA A 40 -4.08 12.40 -12.68
C ALA A 40 -3.73 13.31 -11.49
N ASP A 41 -2.52 13.88 -11.47
CA ASP A 41 -2.09 14.82 -10.44
C ASP A 41 -2.87 16.14 -10.48
N ALA A 42 -3.10 16.68 -11.69
CA ALA A 42 -3.91 17.89 -11.87
C ALA A 42 -5.35 17.66 -11.39
N ALA A 43 -5.93 16.50 -11.71
CA ALA A 43 -7.27 16.11 -11.26
C ALA A 43 -7.34 15.93 -9.73
N LEU A 44 -6.32 15.34 -9.10
CA LEU A 44 -6.26 15.21 -7.63
C LEU A 44 -6.12 16.57 -6.93
N ALA A 45 -5.34 17.49 -7.51
CA ALA A 45 -5.23 18.86 -7.00
C ALA A 45 -6.57 19.61 -7.11
N GLN A 46 -7.29 19.41 -8.21
CA GLN A 46 -8.64 19.95 -8.38
C GLN A 46 -9.65 19.34 -7.39
N ALA A 47 -9.64 18.02 -7.22
CA ALA A 47 -10.48 17.31 -6.26
C ALA A 47 -10.25 17.81 -4.82
N THR A 48 -9.00 18.12 -4.46
CA THR A 48 -8.65 18.72 -3.16
C THR A 48 -9.30 20.10 -3.00
N ARG A 49 -9.19 20.97 -4.01
CA ARG A 49 -9.84 22.29 -3.99
C ARG A 49 -11.36 22.18 -3.87
N GLU A 50 -11.96 21.26 -4.62
CA GLU A 50 -13.40 21.00 -4.59
C GLU A 50 -13.87 20.49 -3.22
N ARG A 51 -13.11 19.58 -2.60
CA ARG A 51 -13.39 19.12 -1.23
C ARG A 51 -13.42 20.28 -0.25
N THR A 52 -12.39 21.13 -0.26
CA THR A 52 -12.33 22.31 0.61
C THR A 52 -13.47 23.29 0.31
N ALA A 53 -13.82 23.50 -0.96
CA ALA A 53 -14.93 24.37 -1.34
C ALA A 53 -16.28 23.84 -0.84
N LEU A 54 -16.54 22.53 -0.94
CA LEU A 54 -17.74 21.87 -0.44
C LEU A 54 -17.85 21.95 1.09
N GLU A 55 -16.74 21.77 1.80
CA GLU A 55 -16.69 21.93 3.26
C GLU A 55 -16.94 23.37 3.69
N ALA A 56 -16.34 24.35 3.00
CA ALA A 56 -16.58 25.77 3.25
C ALA A 56 -18.04 26.16 2.95
N GLU A 57 -18.62 25.63 1.87
CA GLU A 57 -20.03 25.85 1.54
C GLU A 57 -20.97 25.27 2.60
N TYR A 58 -20.67 24.06 3.09
CA TYR A 58 -21.43 23.45 4.17
C TYR A 58 -21.34 24.29 5.45
N ALA A 59 -20.15 24.73 5.85
CA ALA A 59 -19.97 25.57 7.04
C ALA A 59 -20.74 26.90 6.95
N ARG A 60 -20.74 27.55 5.77
CA ARG A 60 -21.57 28.74 5.53
C ARG A 60 -23.06 28.42 5.61
N SER A 61 -23.48 27.30 5.00
CA SER A 61 -24.88 26.89 4.99
C SER A 61 -25.37 26.55 6.41
N GLU A 62 -24.53 25.91 7.22
CA GLU A 62 -24.80 25.59 8.61
C GLU A 62 -25.06 26.85 9.44
N ALA A 63 -24.19 27.86 9.33
CA ALA A 63 -24.39 29.15 9.99
C ALA A 63 -25.70 29.82 9.59
N VAL A 64 -26.09 29.74 8.31
CA VAL A 64 -27.37 30.25 7.81
C VAL A 64 -28.56 29.42 8.29
N CYS A 65 -28.43 28.09 8.37
CA CYS A 65 -29.53 27.23 8.78
C CYS A 65 -29.94 27.48 10.23
N TYR A 66 -29.00 27.80 11.11
CA TYR A 66 -29.30 28.13 12.52
C TYR A 66 -30.06 29.44 12.70
N THR A 67 -30.17 30.30 11.67
CA THR A 67 -30.99 31.52 11.74
C THR A 67 -32.41 31.32 11.23
N LYS A 68 -32.75 30.14 10.71
CA LYS A 68 -34.07 29.82 10.15
C LYS A 68 -34.97 29.14 11.18
N PHE A 69 -36.28 29.25 10.98
CA PHE A 69 -37.26 28.54 11.82
C PHE A 69 -37.20 27.01 11.62
N PHE A 70 -37.09 26.55 10.37
CA PHE A 70 -36.96 25.14 10.02
C PHE A 70 -35.49 24.69 9.94
N VAL A 71 -34.76 24.82 11.06
CA VAL A 71 -33.32 24.51 11.13
C VAL A 71 -33.01 23.09 10.64
N ASN A 72 -33.76 22.08 11.13
CA ASN A 72 -33.48 20.67 10.81
C ASN A 72 -33.57 20.37 9.31
N ASN A 73 -34.66 20.80 8.65
CA ASN A 73 -34.81 20.62 7.21
C ASN A 73 -33.70 21.32 6.42
N CYS A 74 -33.35 22.55 6.80
CA CYS A 74 -32.24 23.27 6.17
C CYS A 74 -30.91 22.52 6.33
N LEU A 75 -30.62 22.00 7.53
CA LEU A 75 -29.40 21.24 7.79
C LEU A 75 -29.39 19.92 7.02
N ASP A 76 -30.53 19.25 6.86
CA ASP A 76 -30.63 18.01 6.07
C ASP A 76 -30.33 18.27 4.59
N GLU A 77 -30.90 19.32 4.02
CA GLU A 77 -30.60 19.73 2.64
C GLU A 77 -29.11 20.09 2.45
N ALA A 78 -28.53 20.84 3.40
CA ALA A 78 -27.11 21.19 3.38
C ALA A 78 -26.21 19.96 3.50
N ARG A 79 -26.55 19.01 4.38
CA ARG A 79 -25.85 17.73 4.53
C ARG A 79 -25.93 16.90 3.26
N GLU A 80 -27.10 16.82 2.65
CA GLU A 80 -27.30 16.02 1.43
C GLU A 80 -26.52 16.60 0.25
N LYS A 81 -26.53 17.93 0.08
CA LYS A 81 -25.71 18.61 -0.92
C LYS A 81 -24.21 18.31 -0.72
N ARG A 82 -23.72 18.40 0.52
CA ARG A 82 -22.34 18.05 0.86
C ARG A 82 -22.05 16.58 0.57
N ARG A 83 -22.93 15.66 0.97
CA ARG A 83 -22.78 14.21 0.77
C ARG A 83 -22.64 13.88 -0.72
N LEU A 84 -23.54 14.38 -1.55
CA LEU A 84 -23.51 14.16 -3.00
C LEU A 84 -22.25 14.78 -3.65
N GLY A 85 -21.84 15.96 -3.20
CA GLY A 85 -20.60 16.59 -3.65
C GLY A 85 -19.37 15.73 -3.33
N LEU A 86 -19.23 15.30 -2.07
CA LEU A 86 -18.11 14.49 -1.62
C LEU A 86 -18.08 13.10 -2.28
N VAL A 87 -19.23 12.51 -2.60
CA VAL A 87 -19.27 11.25 -3.36
C VAL A 87 -18.62 11.42 -4.74
N ARG A 88 -18.88 12.54 -5.44
CA ARG A 88 -18.25 12.81 -6.74
C ARG A 88 -16.74 13.02 -6.61
N VAL A 89 -16.31 13.82 -5.63
CA VAL A 89 -14.89 14.06 -5.36
C VAL A 89 -14.16 12.74 -5.09
N LYS A 90 -14.71 11.89 -4.21
CA LYS A 90 -14.14 10.58 -3.89
C LYS A 90 -14.06 9.64 -5.09
N ALA A 91 -15.04 9.71 -6.00
CA ALA A 91 -15.01 8.92 -7.23
C ALA A 91 -13.82 9.35 -8.11
N VAL A 92 -13.56 10.66 -8.23
CA VAL A 92 -12.39 11.19 -8.95
C VAL A 92 -11.10 10.73 -8.27
N GLU A 93 -10.96 10.95 -6.97
CA GLU A 93 -9.77 10.53 -6.20
C GLU A 93 -9.47 9.04 -6.38
N ALA A 94 -10.47 8.17 -6.23
CA ALA A 94 -10.30 6.73 -6.37
C ALA A 94 -9.81 6.30 -7.77
N VAL A 95 -10.32 6.93 -8.83
CA VAL A 95 -9.91 6.62 -10.20
C VAL A 95 -8.49 7.12 -10.48
N MET A 96 -8.17 8.35 -10.09
CA MET A 96 -6.86 8.95 -10.35
C MET A 96 -5.74 8.28 -9.54
N GLU A 97 -5.99 7.98 -8.26
CA GLU A 97 -5.02 7.25 -7.44
C GLU A 97 -4.81 5.81 -7.92
N ARG A 98 -5.87 5.13 -8.35
CA ARG A 98 -5.76 3.78 -8.92
C ARG A 98 -4.84 3.80 -10.14
N TYR A 99 -5.02 4.75 -11.03
CA TYR A 99 -4.17 4.89 -12.21
C TYR A 99 -2.70 5.11 -11.82
N LYS A 100 -2.41 6.03 -10.89
CA LYS A 100 -1.03 6.27 -10.42
C LYS A 100 -0.40 5.02 -9.82
N ARG A 101 -1.17 4.24 -9.04
CA ARG A 101 -0.70 2.97 -8.48
C ARG A 101 -0.39 1.95 -9.58
N GLN A 102 -1.25 1.85 -10.59
CA GLN A 102 -1.03 0.96 -11.74
C GLN A 102 0.26 1.34 -12.50
N VAL A 103 0.43 2.62 -12.85
CA VAL A 103 1.64 3.08 -13.55
C VAL A 103 2.92 2.79 -12.75
N SER A 104 2.87 2.94 -11.43
CA SER A 104 4.02 2.62 -10.55
C SER A 104 4.33 1.13 -10.52
N VAL A 105 3.30 0.28 -10.44
CA VAL A 105 3.45 -1.18 -10.50
C VAL A 105 4.02 -1.59 -11.86
N ASP A 106 3.47 -1.08 -12.96
CA ASP A 106 3.94 -1.38 -14.32
C ASP A 106 5.38 -0.93 -14.57
N ALA A 107 5.82 0.16 -13.92
CA ALA A 107 7.22 0.57 -13.97
C ALA A 107 8.12 -0.43 -13.24
N ARG A 108 7.76 -0.81 -12.01
CA ARG A 108 8.52 -1.78 -11.23
C ARG A 108 8.59 -3.15 -11.90
N ASP A 109 7.48 -3.62 -12.47
CA ASP A 109 7.41 -4.92 -13.12
C ASP A 109 8.31 -4.96 -14.37
N ARG A 110 8.40 -3.84 -15.12
CA ARG A 110 9.37 -3.69 -16.21
C ARG A 110 10.81 -3.74 -15.74
N ASP A 111 11.12 -3.10 -14.61
CA ASP A 111 12.47 -3.08 -14.07
C ASP A 111 12.88 -4.46 -13.52
N LEU A 112 11.95 -5.17 -12.88
CA LEU A 112 12.17 -6.56 -12.45
C LEU A 112 12.39 -7.49 -13.64
N ALA A 113 11.61 -7.36 -14.71
CA ALA A 113 11.80 -8.18 -15.91
C ALA A 113 13.16 -7.93 -16.58
N LYS A 114 13.65 -6.69 -16.58
CA LYS A 114 15.00 -6.37 -17.07
C LYS A 114 16.08 -6.99 -16.19
N ALA A 115 15.96 -6.84 -14.87
CA ALA A 115 16.93 -7.38 -13.92
C ALA A 115 17.00 -8.92 -14.01
N GLU A 116 15.86 -9.59 -14.17
CA GLU A 116 15.81 -11.04 -14.37
C GLU A 116 16.51 -11.44 -15.68
N ALA A 117 16.23 -10.74 -16.79
CA ALA A 117 16.88 -11.02 -18.06
C ALA A 117 18.41 -10.82 -18.00
N GLU A 118 18.87 -9.77 -17.33
CA GLU A 118 20.29 -9.50 -17.09
C GLU A 118 20.92 -10.60 -16.23
N PHE A 119 20.24 -11.01 -15.15
CA PHE A 119 20.69 -12.10 -14.28
C PHE A 119 20.83 -13.42 -15.05
N GLN A 120 19.82 -13.80 -15.83
CA GLN A 120 19.86 -15.03 -16.64
C GLN A 120 20.97 -14.98 -17.70
N ALA A 121 21.20 -13.83 -18.34
CA ALA A 121 22.30 -13.66 -19.28
C ALA A 121 23.67 -13.76 -18.59
N GLU A 122 23.78 -13.24 -17.35
CA GLU A 122 24.97 -13.30 -16.51
C GLU A 122 25.29 -14.73 -16.07
N GLU A 123 24.28 -15.47 -15.60
CA GLU A 123 24.39 -16.89 -15.26
C GLU A 123 24.78 -17.73 -16.47
N ALA A 124 24.13 -17.51 -17.62
CA ALA A 124 24.48 -18.20 -18.86
C ALA A 124 25.93 -17.91 -19.28
N ARG A 125 26.40 -16.66 -19.13
CA ARG A 125 27.79 -16.28 -19.40
C ARG A 125 28.75 -16.99 -18.43
N ARG A 126 28.46 -16.98 -17.13
CA ARG A 126 29.28 -17.68 -16.12
C ARG A 126 29.33 -19.18 -16.33
N ALA A 127 28.22 -19.79 -16.74
CA ALA A 127 28.16 -21.22 -17.04
C ALA A 127 28.96 -21.58 -18.32
N ALA A 128 29.03 -20.67 -19.29
CA ALA A 128 29.81 -20.84 -20.51
C ALA A 128 31.29 -20.48 -20.33
N GLU A 129 31.63 -19.65 -19.34
CA GLU A 129 33.01 -19.27 -19.05
C GLU A 129 33.74 -20.45 -18.40
N PRO A 130 34.84 -20.95 -19.00
CA PRO A 130 35.58 -22.06 -18.42
C PRO A 130 36.14 -21.63 -17.07
N VAL A 131 35.85 -22.42 -16.03
CA VAL A 131 36.43 -22.19 -14.69
C VAL A 131 37.94 -22.12 -14.87
N PRO A 132 38.59 -20.98 -14.53
CA PRO A 132 40.03 -20.86 -14.66
C PRO A 132 40.63 -22.01 -13.85
N LYS A 133 41.45 -22.82 -14.53
CA LYS A 133 42.16 -23.93 -13.90
C LYS A 133 42.94 -23.30 -12.76
N ARG A 134 42.56 -23.61 -11.53
CA ARG A 134 43.27 -23.14 -10.35
C ARG A 134 44.69 -23.70 -10.48
N GLU A 135 45.62 -22.86 -10.92
CA GLU A 135 47.03 -23.19 -10.75
C GLU A 135 47.20 -23.47 -9.25
N PRO A 136 47.92 -24.53 -8.87
CA PRO A 136 48.15 -24.84 -7.47
C PRO A 136 48.75 -23.58 -6.84
N GLU A 137 47.92 -22.91 -6.06
CA GLU A 137 48.33 -21.77 -5.25
C GLU A 137 49.55 -22.27 -4.47
N PRO A 138 50.73 -21.64 -4.60
CA PRO A 138 51.87 -22.02 -3.77
C PRO A 138 51.38 -21.93 -2.34
N GLU A 139 51.41 -23.07 -1.63
CA GLU A 139 50.80 -23.28 -0.32
C GLU A 139 50.88 -22.02 0.53
N SER A 140 49.83 -21.19 0.46
CA SER A 140 49.87 -19.89 1.10
C SER A 140 49.80 -20.22 2.58
N ALA A 141 50.83 -19.79 3.32
CA ALA A 141 50.93 -20.01 4.76
C ALA A 141 49.55 -19.83 5.40
N ALA A 142 49.17 -20.79 6.25
CA ALA A 142 47.87 -20.86 6.90
C ALA A 142 47.38 -19.46 7.33
N PRO A 143 46.07 -19.15 7.16
CA PRO A 143 45.52 -17.85 7.51
C PRO A 143 46.04 -17.43 8.88
N GLN A 144 46.80 -16.32 8.92
CA GLN A 144 47.36 -15.86 10.18
C GLN A 144 46.19 -15.62 11.15
N PRO A 145 46.27 -16.10 12.40
CA PRO A 145 45.22 -15.83 13.37
C PRO A 145 45.03 -14.32 13.47
N PRO A 146 43.78 -13.84 13.60
CA PRO A 146 43.52 -12.42 13.64
C PRO A 146 44.37 -11.77 14.74
N ALA A 147 45.10 -10.70 14.38
CA ALA A 147 46.06 -10.03 15.25
C ALA A 147 45.49 -9.61 16.62
N LYS A 148 44.17 -9.44 16.70
CA LYS A 148 43.44 -9.17 17.93
C LYS A 148 42.37 -10.23 18.17
N THR A 149 42.34 -10.75 19.39
CA THR A 149 41.27 -11.65 19.84
C THR A 149 39.94 -10.89 19.91
N ILE A 150 38.83 -11.61 19.95
CA ILE A 150 37.50 -11.00 20.14
C ILE A 150 37.46 -10.22 21.47
N ALA A 151 38.10 -10.71 22.52
CA ALA A 151 38.16 -10.01 23.81
C ALA A 151 38.87 -8.65 23.70
N GLN A 152 40.02 -8.58 23.02
CA GLN A 152 40.75 -7.34 22.80
C GLN A 152 39.94 -6.31 21.97
N ARG A 153 39.24 -6.77 20.93
CA ARG A 153 38.36 -5.90 20.13
C ARG A 153 37.16 -5.38 20.91
N ARG A 154 36.69 -6.14 21.91
CA ARG A 154 35.61 -5.70 22.81
C ARG A 154 36.14 -4.65 23.78
N ALA A 155 37.28 -4.91 24.43
CA ALA A 155 37.91 -3.96 25.34
C ALA A 155 38.19 -2.60 24.68
N GLU A 156 38.80 -2.60 23.50
CA GLU A 156 39.11 -1.36 22.76
C GLU A 156 37.84 -0.58 22.33
N ARG A 157 36.75 -1.29 22.01
CA ARG A 157 35.47 -0.63 21.74
C ARG A 157 34.88 -0.05 23.01
N ASP A 158 34.95 -0.77 24.11
CA ASP A 158 34.37 -0.34 25.39
C ASP A 158 35.17 0.87 25.95
N GLU A 159 36.50 0.89 25.78
CA GLU A 159 37.36 2.05 26.04
C GLU A 159 37.00 3.26 25.16
N ARG A 160 36.78 3.05 23.84
CA ARG A 160 36.30 4.12 22.95
C ARG A 160 34.94 4.67 23.36
N VAL A 161 34.04 3.82 23.86
CA VAL A 161 32.71 4.24 24.35
C VAL A 161 32.84 5.02 25.65
N GLN A 162 33.74 4.62 26.55
CA GLN A 162 33.99 5.33 27.80
C GLN A 162 34.65 6.69 27.55
N ALA A 163 35.65 6.76 26.67
CA ALA A 163 36.29 8.03 26.28
C ALA A 163 35.27 9.02 25.69
N ALA A 164 34.39 8.55 24.79
CA ALA A 164 33.33 9.37 24.22
C ALA A 164 32.26 9.80 25.25
N ALA A 165 32.06 9.02 26.32
CA ALA A 165 31.14 9.37 27.40
C ALA A 165 31.73 10.36 28.42
N THR A 166 33.05 10.45 28.53
CA THR A 166 33.75 11.41 29.41
C THR A 166 34.03 12.75 28.74
N GLU A 167 33.94 12.82 27.41
CA GLU A 167 34.11 14.04 26.61
C GLU A 167 32.76 14.78 26.36
N ALA A 168 31.66 14.33 26.96
CA ALA A 168 30.32 14.92 26.91
C ALA A 168 29.89 15.47 28.27
#